data_AF-A0A7C4DUB1-F1
#
_entry.id   AF-A0A7C4DUB1-F1
#
_cell.length_a   1.000
_cell.length_b   1.000
_cell.length_c   1.000
_cell.angle_alpha   90.00
_cell.angle_beta   90.00
_cell.angle_gamma   90.00
#
_symmetry.space_group_name_H-M   'P 1'
#
loop_
_entity.id
_entity.type
_entity.pdbx_description
1 polymer ?
#
loop_
_entity_poly.entity_id
_entity_poly.type
_entity_poly.pdbx_seq_one_letter_code
_entity_poly.pdbx_strand_id
1 'polypeptide(L)'
;MRKKRFGRTLLTEEEVKVLDALLRYGNVSEAAKELGKAQPTVSIVKRRIEDKIDMAIETLKLALSKDYVSVDELLRLIASTEKYMEIIRRLSEAAEKKSLI
;
A
#
# COMPACT_ATOMS: atom_id res chain seq x y z
N MET A 1 20.39 5.75 -10.59
CA MET A 1 19.19 6.61 -10.74
C MET A 1 18.30 6.45 -9.50
N ARG A 2 18.00 7.52 -8.75
CA ARG A 2 17.06 7.45 -7.62
C ARG A 2 15.64 7.27 -8.16
N LYS A 3 14.96 6.18 -7.82
CA LYS A 3 13.56 5.96 -8.21
C LYS A 3 12.67 7.00 -7.49
N LYS A 4 11.76 7.65 -8.23
CA LYS A 4 10.77 8.58 -7.67
C LYS A 4 9.86 7.83 -6.69
N ARG A 5 9.73 8.34 -5.46
CA ARG A 5 8.75 7.85 -4.49
C ARG A 5 7.36 8.28 -4.93
N PHE A 6 6.37 7.42 -4.73
CA PHE A 6 4.97 7.75 -5.02
C PHE A 6 4.35 8.44 -3.79
N GLY A 7 4.11 9.74 -3.91
CA GLY A 7 3.52 10.55 -2.84
C GLY A 7 4.32 10.49 -1.53
N ARG A 8 3.62 10.21 -0.41
CA ARG A 8 4.20 10.06 0.93
C ARG A 8 4.60 8.62 1.29
N THR A 9 4.57 7.69 0.33
CA THR A 9 4.86 6.27 0.59
C THR A 9 6.36 5.95 0.46
N LEU A 10 6.79 4.83 1.05
CA LEU A 10 8.12 4.24 0.80
C LEU A 10 8.20 3.50 -0.56
N LEU A 11 7.06 3.31 -1.21
CA LEU A 11 6.95 2.64 -2.49
C LEU A 11 7.22 3.61 -3.65
N THR A 12 7.80 3.06 -4.70
CA THR A 12 7.97 3.72 -6.00
C THR A 12 6.70 3.55 -6.82
N GLU A 13 6.50 4.38 -7.85
CA GLU A 13 5.28 4.28 -8.69
C GLU A 13 5.08 2.88 -9.27
N GLU A 14 6.17 2.24 -9.67
CA GLU A 14 6.17 0.88 -10.19
C GLU A 14 5.76 -0.15 -9.13
N GLU A 15 6.27 -0.01 -7.90
CA GLU A 15 5.89 -0.89 -6.79
C GLU A 15 4.41 -0.71 -6.41
N VAL A 16 3.87 0.50 -6.49
CA VAL A 16 2.43 0.75 -6.28
C VAL A 16 1.60 0.04 -7.34
N LYS A 17 1.94 0.19 -8.64
CA LYS A 17 1.23 -0.50 -9.72
C LYS A 17 1.24 -2.03 -9.56
N VAL A 18 2.39 -2.58 -9.15
CA VAL A 18 2.51 -4.02 -8.88
C VAL A 18 1.69 -4.43 -7.67
N LEU A 19 1.71 -3.65 -6.59
CA LEU A 19 0.90 -3.93 -5.41
C LEU A 19 -0.60 -3.92 -5.74
N ASP A 20 -1.08 -2.92 -6.48
CA ASP A 20 -2.49 -2.82 -6.90
C ASP A 20 -2.92 -4.03 -7.73
N ALA A 21 -2.10 -4.46 -8.69
CA ALA A 21 -2.36 -5.65 -9.49
C ALA A 21 -2.38 -6.93 -8.64
N LEU A 22 -1.43 -7.08 -7.71
CA LEU A 22 -1.39 -8.24 -6.81
C LEU A 22 -2.62 -8.29 -5.89
N LEU A 23 -3.08 -7.15 -5.37
CA LEU A 23 -4.28 -7.07 -4.53
C LEU A 23 -5.56 -7.38 -5.32
N ARG A 24 -5.61 -6.98 -6.60
CA ARG A 24 -6.78 -7.24 -7.47
C ARG A 24 -6.89 -8.71 -7.90
N TYR A 25 -5.76 -9.33 -8.28
CA TYR A 25 -5.76 -10.66 -8.92
C TYR A 25 -5.29 -11.79 -8.00
N GLY A 26 -4.74 -11.48 -6.82
CA GLY A 26 -4.37 -12.45 -5.78
C GLY A 26 -3.14 -13.32 -6.07
N ASN A 27 -2.60 -13.32 -7.29
CA ASN A 27 -1.43 -14.10 -7.66
C ASN A 27 -0.51 -13.38 -8.65
N VAL A 28 0.77 -13.78 -8.65
CA VAL A 28 1.83 -13.15 -9.46
C VAL A 28 1.62 -13.35 -10.96
N SER A 29 1.08 -14.50 -11.36
CA SER A 29 0.89 -14.83 -12.78
C SER A 29 -0.10 -13.87 -13.45
N GLU A 30 -1.28 -13.73 -12.86
CA GLU A 30 -2.32 -12.83 -13.37
C GLU A 30 -1.90 -11.36 -13.27
N ALA A 31 -1.23 -10.97 -12.18
CA ALA A 31 -0.69 -9.61 -12.06
C ALA A 31 0.36 -9.31 -13.15
N ALA A 32 1.21 -10.28 -13.50
CA ALA A 32 2.21 -10.13 -14.57
C ALA A 32 1.55 -10.00 -15.95
N LYS A 33 0.50 -10.78 -16.21
CA LYS A 33 -0.31 -10.72 -17.43
C LYS A 33 -0.98 -9.35 -17.58
N GLU A 34 -1.65 -8.87 -16.54
CA GLU A 34 -2.27 -7.53 -16.52
C GLU A 34 -1.25 -6.43 -16.83
N LEU A 35 -0.09 -6.49 -16.19
CA LEU A 35 0.91 -5.43 -16.29
C LEU A 35 1.75 -5.51 -17.57
N GLY A 36 1.57 -6.54 -18.40
CA GLY A 36 2.40 -6.80 -19.57
C GLY A 36 3.89 -7.01 -19.20
N LYS A 37 4.16 -7.66 -18.07
CA LYS A 37 5.51 -7.86 -17.52
C LYS A 37 5.82 -9.35 -17.38
N ALA A 38 7.11 -9.68 -17.36
CA ALA A 38 7.54 -11.03 -17.05
C ALA A 38 7.24 -11.37 -15.57
N GLN A 39 6.77 -12.59 -15.29
CA GLN A 39 6.48 -13.05 -13.92
C GLN A 39 7.68 -12.87 -12.96
N PRO A 40 8.94 -13.16 -13.33
CA PRO A 40 10.08 -12.92 -12.45
C PRO A 40 10.23 -11.45 -12.04
N THR A 41 9.92 -10.51 -12.94
CA THR A 41 9.95 -9.08 -12.65
C THR A 41 8.93 -8.73 -11.56
N VAL A 42 7.70 -9.25 -11.68
CA VAL A 42 6.65 -9.03 -10.67
C VAL A 42 7.03 -9.67 -9.34
N SER A 43 7.57 -10.89 -9.34
CA SER A 43 8.07 -11.55 -8.11
C SER A 43 9.15 -10.73 -7.40
N ILE A 44 10.12 -10.19 -8.14
CA ILE A 44 11.19 -9.37 -7.56
C ILE A 44 10.63 -8.05 -7.00
N VAL A 45 9.63 -7.45 -7.68
CA VAL A 45 8.97 -6.26 -7.16
C VAL A 45 8.15 -6.58 -5.90
N LYS A 46 7.37 -7.68 -5.91
CA LYS A 46 6.64 -8.18 -4.74
C LYS A 46 7.55 -8.33 -3.54
N ARG A 47 8.69 -9.00 -3.70
CA ARG A 47 9.65 -9.20 -2.61
C ARG A 47 10.15 -7.88 -2.02
N ARG A 48 10.48 -6.91 -2.88
CA ARG A 48 10.89 -5.57 -2.43
C ARG A 48 9.80 -4.81 -1.68
N ILE A 49 8.54 -5.02 -2.04
CA ILE A 49 7.40 -4.44 -1.31
C ILE A 49 7.31 -5.06 0.08
N GLU A 50 7.39 -6.40 0.18
CA GLU A 50 7.40 -7.13 1.45
C GLU A 50 8.52 -6.64 2.37
N ASP A 51 9.77 -6.59 1.87
CA ASP A 51 10.93 -6.15 2.64
C ASP A 51 10.75 -4.71 3.18
N LYS A 52 10.09 -3.83 2.41
CA LYS A 52 9.81 -2.45 2.85
C LYS A 52 8.73 -2.38 3.92
N ILE A 53 7.71 -3.23 3.83
CA ILE A 53 6.66 -3.32 4.84
C ILE A 53 7.26 -3.83 6.15
N ASP A 54 8.04 -4.91 6.07
CA ASP A 54 8.72 -5.49 7.24
C ASP A 54 9.64 -4.46 7.90
N MET A 55 10.44 -3.74 7.11
CA MET A 55 11.32 -2.69 7.62
C MET A 55 10.54 -1.54 8.28
N ALA A 56 9.39 -1.14 7.72
CA ALA A 56 8.56 -0.11 8.32
C ALA A 56 7.99 -0.58 9.67
N ILE A 57 7.55 -1.83 9.77
CA ILE A 57 7.06 -2.44 11.01
C ILE A 57 8.17 -2.50 12.07
N GLU A 58 9.36 -2.99 11.71
CA GLU A 58 10.50 -3.05 12.64
C GLU A 58 10.94 -1.67 13.10
N THR A 59 10.90 -0.67 12.21
CA THR A 59 11.19 0.73 12.57
C THR A 59 10.18 1.26 13.59
N LEU A 60 8.89 0.94 13.44
CA LEU A 60 7.86 1.32 14.40
C LEU A 60 8.06 0.63 15.75
N LYS A 61 8.38 -0.67 15.77
CA LYS A 61 8.72 -1.40 17.01
C LYS A 61 9.89 -0.74 17.74
N LEU A 62 10.94 -0.37 17.01
CA LEU A 62 12.11 0.30 17.57
C LEU A 62 11.78 1.70 18.11
N ALA A 63 10.91 2.44 17.43
CA ALA A 63 10.47 3.76 17.89
C ALA A 63 9.66 3.66 19.18
N LEU A 64 8.74 2.68 19.27
CA LEU A 64 7.98 2.38 20.48
C LEU A 64 8.89 1.97 21.65
N SER A 65 9.87 1.09 21.40
CA SER A 65 10.78 0.62 22.46
C SER A 65 11.72 1.70 23.00
N LYS A 66 11.78 2.85 22.35
CA LYS A 66 12.64 4.00 22.69
C LYS A 66 11.84 5.22 23.11
N ASP A 67 10.53 5.08 23.30
CA ASP A 67 9.60 6.17 23.63
C ASP A 67 9.66 7.35 22.64
N TYR A 68 10.10 7.13 21.39
CA TYR A 68 10.08 8.15 20.35
C TYR A 68 8.67 8.43 19.82
N VAL A 69 7.79 7.44 19.91
CA VAL A 69 6.37 7.51 19.56
C VAL A 69 5.60 6.79 20.65
N SER A 70 4.50 7.38 21.12
CA SER A 70 3.63 6.71 22.11
C SER A 70 2.67 5.73 21.42
N VAL A 71 2.24 4.71 22.16
CA VAL A 71 1.21 3.77 21.68
C VAL A 71 -0.07 4.53 21.30
N ASP A 72 -0.49 5.52 22.09
CA ASP A 72 -1.69 6.33 21.82
C ASP A 72 -1.58 7.13 20.52
N GLU A 73 -0.43 7.72 20.25
CA GLU A 73 -0.19 8.46 19.01
C GLU A 73 -0.26 7.52 17.79
N LEU A 74 0.34 6.33 17.90
CA LEU A 74 0.28 5.33 16.84
C LEU A 74 -1.16 4.85 16.58
N LEU A 75 -1.94 4.58 17.63
CA LEU A 75 -3.34 4.18 17.52
C LEU A 75 -4.21 5.28 16.90
N ARG A 76 -3.96 6.56 17.24
CA ARG A 76 -4.66 7.69 16.61
C ARG A 76 -4.35 7.79 15.11
N LEU A 77 -3.10 7.57 14.71
CA LEU A 77 -2.70 7.56 13.31
C LEU A 77 -3.41 6.44 12.54
N ILE A 78 -3.48 5.23 13.10
CA ILE A 78 -4.18 4.08 12.50
C ILE A 78 -5.68 4.40 12.38
N ALA A 79 -6.33 4.81 13.48
CA ALA A 79 -7.75 5.13 13.50
C ALA A 79 -8.13 6.25 12.52
N SER A 80 -7.26 7.26 12.35
CA SER A 80 -7.47 8.31 11.36
C SER A 80 -7.47 7.73 9.93
N THR A 81 -6.58 6.77 9.66
CA THR A 81 -6.46 6.13 8.35
C THR A 81 -7.69 5.28 8.03
N GLU A 82 -8.17 4.47 8.97
CA GLU A 82 -9.40 3.68 8.81
C GLU A 82 -10.62 4.56 8.53
N LYS A 83 -10.76 5.65 9.29
CA LYS A 83 -11.85 6.62 9.08
C LYS A 83 -11.79 7.27 7.70
N TYR A 84 -10.60 7.64 7.21
CA TYR A 84 -10.45 8.16 5.86
C TYR A 84 -10.82 7.12 4.79
N MET A 85 -10.40 5.87 4.96
CA MET A 85 -10.74 4.77 4.04
C MET A 85 -12.25 4.52 4.00
N GLU A 86 -12.92 4.57 5.14
CA GLU A 86 -14.38 4.45 5.21
C GLU A 86 -15.09 5.59 4.48
N ILE A 87 -14.62 6.83 4.64
CA ILE A 87 -15.15 7.99 3.92
C ILE A 87 -14.97 7.82 2.41
N ILE A 88 -13.78 7.41 1.96
CA ILE A 88 -13.50 7.17 0.54
C ILE A 88 -14.46 6.11 -0.02
N ARG A 89 -14.67 5.00 0.70
CA ARG A 89 -15.61 3.94 0.28
C ARG A 89 -17.03 4.48 0.09
N ARG A 90 -17.55 5.23 1.07
CA ARG A 90 -18.90 5.82 1.01
C ARG A 90 -19.05 6.80 -0.17
N LEU A 91 -18.00 7.57 -0.47
CA LEU A 91 -18.01 8.50 -1.60
C LEU A 91 -18.01 7.76 -2.94
N SER A 92 -17.23 6.69 -3.08
CA SER A 92 -17.24 5.85 -4.29
C SER A 92 -18.60 5.20 -4.54
N GLU A 93 -19.23 4.63 -3.50
CA GLU A 93 -20.58 4.04 -3.60
C GLU A 93 -21.66 5.07 -3.98
N ALA A 94 -21.55 6.29 -3.45
CA ALA A 94 -22.46 7.38 -3.80
C ALA A 94 -22.27 7.87 -5.25
N ALA A 95 -21.04 7.83 -5.76
CA ALA A 95 -20.74 8.18 -7.15
C ALA A 95 -21.31 7.13 -8.11
N GLU A 96 -21.13 5.84 -7.84
CA GLU A 96 -21.67 4.76 -8.67
C GLU A 96 -23.21 4.78 -8.74
N LYS A 97 -23.88 5.07 -7.63
CA LYS A 97 -25.35 5.23 -7.61
C LYS A 97 -25.85 6.41 -8.43
N LYS A 98 -25.07 7.48 -8.56
CA LYS A 98 -25.43 8.64 -9.40
C LYS A 98 -25.21 8.39 -10.90
N SER A 99 -24.37 7.42 -11.26
CA SER A 99 -24.13 7.03 -12.66
C SER A 99 -25.21 6.11 -13.24
N LEU A 100 -26.07 5.56 -12.38
CA LEU A 100 -27.13 4.59 -12.71
C LEU A 100 -28.54 5.22 -12.76
N ILE A 101 -28.65 6.53 -12.53
CA ILE A 101 -29.88 7.33 -12.58
C ILE A 101 -29.71 8.39 -13.66
#